data_AF-A0A1Z8U0E5-F1
#
_entry.id   AF-A0A1Z8U0E5-F1
#
_cell.length_a   1.000
_cell.length_b   1.000
_cell.length_c   1.000
_cell.angle_alpha   90.00
_cell.angle_beta   90.00
_cell.angle_gamma   90.00
#
_symmetry.space_group_name_H-M   'P 1'
#
loop_
_entity.id
_entity.type
_entity.pdbx_description
1 polymer ?
#
loop_
_entity_poly.entity_id
_entity_poly.type
_entity_poly.pdbx_seq_one_letter_code
_entity_poly.pdbx_strand_id
1 'polypeptide(L)'
;MVNQRSGIEPIVWKPYEGEEIIVNTIIRNGKRTYEKQFFEDKVKAVPRGNAYCIGNGPSRKGFDLNKLKATGQTYGCNALYRDFLPDFIFSVDGKMSAQMCLDKVGRQTIHYAPSIEVNRKHSKGMIHLIPDNPHWISGNQAFWTAGVHGHKNIYLIGYDFREYGKDQLNNIYQETECYGERHADTIFDGWLKQFRDMLKMRPYVNYTVVHDNPPDYLNYLQTGTDLGNSKIISYAEFEKVLTPGQA
;
A
#
# COMPACT_ATOMS: atom_id res chain seq x y z
N MET A 1 -20.41 -20.61 -24.85
CA MET A 1 -21.04 -19.44 -24.21
C MET A 1 -19.92 -18.54 -23.70
N VAL A 2 -19.93 -17.30 -24.19
CA VAL A 2 -19.25 -16.07 -23.75
C VAL A 2 -17.97 -16.23 -22.90
N ASN A 3 -16.82 -16.02 -23.56
CA ASN A 3 -15.61 -15.50 -22.94
C ASN A 3 -15.92 -14.09 -22.38
N GLN A 4 -16.45 -13.99 -21.17
CA GLN A 4 -16.45 -12.72 -20.45
C GLN A 4 -15.01 -12.45 -20.03
N ARG A 5 -14.25 -11.74 -20.87
CA ARG A 5 -13.15 -10.92 -20.36
C ARG A 5 -13.81 -9.88 -19.47
N SER A 6 -13.88 -10.11 -18.17
CA SER A 6 -14.29 -9.09 -17.22
C SER A 6 -13.27 -7.94 -17.34
N GLY A 7 -13.69 -6.83 -17.95
CA GLY A 7 -12.93 -5.59 -17.93
C GLY A 7 -12.77 -5.11 -16.49
N ILE A 8 -11.60 -4.58 -16.14
CA ILE A 8 -11.44 -3.85 -14.88
C ILE A 8 -12.05 -2.48 -15.13
N GLU A 9 -13.17 -2.20 -14.47
CA GLU A 9 -13.90 -0.94 -14.62
C GLU A 9 -13.28 0.18 -13.76
N PRO A 10 -13.23 1.43 -14.26
CA PRO A 10 -12.79 2.58 -13.46
C PRO A 10 -13.69 2.82 -12.25
N ILE A 11 -13.06 3.15 -11.11
CA ILE A 11 -13.72 3.54 -9.87
C ILE A 11 -14.02 5.03 -9.92
N VAL A 12 -15.30 5.40 -9.80
CA VAL A 12 -15.70 6.80 -9.57
C VAL A 12 -15.26 7.22 -8.17
N TRP A 13 -14.33 8.17 -8.08
CA TRP A 13 -13.87 8.66 -6.78
C TRP A 13 -15.00 9.40 -6.05
N LYS A 14 -15.19 9.04 -4.79
CA LYS A 14 -16.03 9.75 -3.82
C LYS A 14 -15.28 9.78 -2.48
N PRO A 15 -15.50 10.80 -1.64
CA PRO A 15 -15.00 10.77 -0.27
C PRO A 15 -15.45 9.50 0.44
N TYR A 16 -14.54 8.85 1.15
CA TYR A 16 -14.86 7.66 1.94
C TYR A 16 -15.54 8.09 3.25
N GLU A 17 -16.73 7.57 3.51
CA GLU A 17 -17.52 7.89 4.71
C GLU A 17 -17.51 6.75 5.74
N GLY A 18 -17.04 5.57 5.33
CA GLY A 18 -17.16 4.33 6.07
C GLY A 18 -17.79 3.22 5.23
N GLU A 19 -17.80 2.00 5.76
CA GLU A 19 -18.37 0.85 5.05
C GLU A 19 -18.99 -0.19 6.01
N GLU A 20 -19.88 -1.01 5.47
CA GLU A 20 -20.46 -2.15 6.19
C GLU A 20 -19.56 -3.37 6.07
N ILE A 21 -19.10 -3.89 7.22
CA ILE A 21 -18.20 -5.05 7.30
C ILE A 21 -18.92 -6.23 7.95
N ILE A 22 -18.66 -7.43 7.43
CA ILE A 22 -19.03 -8.69 8.10
C ILE A 22 -18.12 -8.88 9.32
N VAL A 23 -18.70 -8.83 10.51
CA VAL A 23 -17.98 -9.03 11.77
C VAL A 23 -17.97 -10.49 12.21
N ASN A 24 -19.06 -11.22 11.95
CA ASN A 24 -19.14 -12.65 12.22
C ASN A 24 -19.81 -13.42 11.07
N THR A 25 -19.26 -14.59 10.76
CA THR A 25 -19.94 -15.61 9.95
C THR A 25 -20.42 -16.71 10.89
N ILE A 26 -21.74 -16.90 10.96
CA ILE A 26 -22.36 -17.94 11.79
C ILE A 26 -22.87 -19.05 10.88
N ILE A 27 -22.46 -20.29 11.14
CA ILE A 27 -22.96 -21.47 10.44
C ILE A 27 -23.73 -22.32 11.45
N ARG A 28 -25.04 -22.47 11.27
CA ARG A 28 -25.90 -23.32 12.12
C ARG A 28 -26.83 -24.13 11.22
N ASN A 29 -26.91 -25.44 11.45
CA ASN A 29 -27.75 -26.37 10.69
C ASN A 29 -27.61 -26.21 9.16
N GLY A 30 -26.37 -26.03 8.67
CA GLY A 30 -26.09 -25.80 7.25
C GLY A 30 -26.48 -24.42 6.70
N LYS A 31 -27.10 -23.54 7.50
CA LYS A 31 -27.41 -22.16 7.12
C LYS A 31 -26.29 -21.22 7.55
N ARG A 32 -25.79 -20.43 6.59
CA ARG A 32 -24.80 -19.36 6.82
C ARG A 32 -25.52 -18.03 7.00
N THR A 33 -25.23 -17.32 8.09
CA THR A 33 -25.71 -15.97 8.37
C THR A 33 -24.53 -15.05 8.66
N TYR A 34 -24.66 -13.78 8.29
CA TYR A 34 -23.63 -12.77 8.50
C TYR A 34 -24.13 -11.73 9.49
N GLU A 35 -23.35 -11.48 10.53
CA GLU A 35 -23.51 -10.29 11.34
C GLU A 35 -22.65 -9.20 10.72
N LYS A 36 -23.24 -8.02 10.56
CA LYS A 36 -22.60 -6.88 9.92
C LYS A 36 -22.62 -5.67 10.83
N GLN A 37 -21.63 -4.82 10.68
CA GLN A 37 -21.50 -3.56 11.40
C GLN A 37 -20.98 -2.48 10.45
N PHE A 38 -21.51 -1.27 10.58
CA PHE A 38 -20.98 -0.11 9.89
C PHE A 38 -19.76 0.45 10.63
N PHE A 39 -18.68 0.66 9.91
CA PHE A 39 -17.45 1.29 10.39
C PHE A 39 -17.31 2.66 9.74
N GLU A 40 -17.52 3.72 10.51
CA GLU A 40 -17.31 5.11 10.06
C GLU A 40 -15.82 5.38 9.75
N ASP A 41 -15.56 6.27 8.79
CA ASP A 41 -14.23 6.85 8.63
C ASP A 41 -13.91 7.78 9.80
N LYS A 42 -13.15 7.25 10.76
CA LYS A 42 -12.65 8.02 11.91
C LYS A 42 -11.44 8.88 11.59
N VAL A 43 -10.72 8.57 10.51
CA VAL A 43 -9.48 9.27 10.14
C VAL A 43 -9.81 10.55 9.38
N LYS A 44 -10.83 10.52 8.50
CA LYS A 44 -11.29 11.68 7.71
C LYS A 44 -10.13 12.37 7.00
N ALA A 45 -9.26 11.55 6.41
CA ALA A 45 -8.03 12.02 5.80
C ALA A 45 -8.32 12.98 4.64
N VAL A 46 -7.66 14.14 4.66
CA VAL A 46 -7.69 15.14 3.58
C VAL A 46 -6.35 15.08 2.85
N PRO A 47 -6.34 15.00 1.50
CA PRO A 47 -5.11 14.86 0.75
C PRO A 47 -4.34 16.18 0.74
N ARG A 48 -3.04 16.14 1.02
CA ARG A 48 -2.11 17.27 0.94
C ARG A 48 -0.94 16.93 0.02
N GLY A 49 -0.72 17.76 -0.98
CA GLY A 49 0.40 17.62 -1.91
C GLY A 49 0.43 16.25 -2.59
N ASN A 50 1.64 15.74 -2.81
CA ASN A 50 1.83 14.41 -3.38
C ASN A 50 1.58 13.32 -2.33
N ALA A 51 1.15 12.13 -2.76
CA ALA A 51 1.26 10.95 -1.92
C ALA A 51 2.61 10.28 -2.18
N TYR A 52 3.34 10.01 -1.11
CA TYR A 52 4.58 9.25 -1.12
C TYR A 52 4.31 7.89 -0.48
N CYS A 53 4.07 6.90 -1.33
CA CYS A 53 3.93 5.52 -0.91
C CYS A 53 5.33 4.90 -0.78
N ILE A 54 5.62 4.31 0.37
CA ILE A 54 6.94 3.83 0.76
C ILE A 54 6.86 2.32 1.01
N GLY A 55 7.37 1.55 0.05
CA GLY A 55 7.57 0.12 0.15
C GLY A 55 8.88 -0.22 0.88
N ASN A 56 9.12 -1.50 1.13
CA ASN A 56 10.30 -1.97 1.87
C ASN A 56 11.39 -2.56 0.96
N GLY A 57 11.28 -2.33 -0.35
CA GLY A 57 12.23 -2.80 -1.34
C GLY A 57 13.60 -2.12 -1.25
N PRO A 58 14.70 -2.80 -1.61
CA PRO A 58 16.04 -2.22 -1.61
C PRO A 58 16.21 -1.01 -2.54
N SER A 59 15.35 -0.81 -3.53
CA SER A 59 15.49 0.34 -4.45
C SER A 59 15.40 1.71 -3.78
N ARG A 60 14.91 1.80 -2.53
CA ARG A 60 14.94 3.05 -1.75
C ARG A 60 16.13 3.22 -0.82
N LYS A 61 17.07 2.27 -0.82
CA LYS A 61 18.21 2.32 0.10
C LYS A 61 19.06 3.56 -0.17
N GLY A 62 19.36 4.31 0.89
CA GLY A 62 20.17 5.54 0.82
C GLY A 62 19.38 6.82 0.53
N PHE A 63 18.09 6.74 0.20
CA PHE A 63 17.24 7.92 0.07
C PHE A 63 16.71 8.40 1.43
N ASP A 64 16.80 9.70 1.71
CA ASP A 64 16.29 10.30 2.95
C ASP A 64 14.78 10.54 2.87
N LEU A 65 14.02 9.67 3.53
CA LEU A 65 12.56 9.75 3.59
C LEU A 65 12.04 11.01 4.31
N ASN A 66 12.84 11.69 5.13
CA ASN A 66 12.41 12.90 5.84
C ASN A 66 12.15 14.07 4.90
N LYS A 67 12.74 14.06 3.71
CA LYS A 67 12.50 15.06 2.65
C LYS A 67 11.05 15.10 2.17
N LEU A 68 10.31 14.00 2.35
CA LEU A 68 8.97 13.82 1.78
C LEU A 68 7.89 14.64 2.50
N LYS A 69 8.00 14.81 3.83
CA LYS A 69 6.91 15.37 4.65
C LYS A 69 6.60 16.83 4.32
N ALA A 70 7.60 17.58 3.82
CA ALA A 70 7.44 18.99 3.48
C ALA A 70 6.42 19.19 2.33
N THR A 71 6.39 18.31 1.34
CA THR A 71 5.66 18.51 0.07
C THR A 71 4.49 17.55 -0.14
N GLY A 72 4.21 16.67 0.83
CA GLY A 72 3.14 15.70 0.68
C GLY A 72 2.91 14.82 1.90
N GLN A 73 2.05 13.82 1.74
CA GLN A 73 1.71 12.83 2.76
C GLN A 73 2.38 11.50 2.49
N THR A 74 2.75 10.81 3.57
CA THR A 74 3.53 9.58 3.54
C THR A 74 2.69 8.38 3.94
N TYR A 75 2.74 7.33 3.13
CA TYR A 75 2.00 6.08 3.29
C TYR A 75 3.02 4.93 3.30
N GLY A 76 3.18 4.26 4.42
CA GLY A 76 4.22 3.24 4.59
C GLY A 76 3.69 1.92 5.13
N CYS A 77 4.50 0.86 5.16
CA CYS A 77 4.00 -0.43 5.63
C CYS A 77 4.97 -1.21 6.53
N ASN A 78 4.36 -2.00 7.41
CA ASN A 78 5.04 -3.00 8.24
C ASN A 78 6.26 -2.41 8.96
N ALA A 79 7.45 -3.03 8.83
CA ALA A 79 8.66 -2.65 9.55
C ALA A 79 9.23 -1.24 9.25
N LEU A 80 8.63 -0.48 8.33
CA LEU A 80 9.04 0.90 8.07
C LEU A 80 9.06 1.77 9.34
N TYR A 81 8.16 1.56 10.30
CA TYR A 81 8.11 2.39 11.52
C TYR A 81 9.41 2.35 12.35
N ARG A 82 10.29 1.36 12.11
CA ARG A 82 11.53 1.18 12.87
C ARG A 82 12.57 2.24 12.57
N ASP A 83 12.58 2.78 11.37
CA ASP A 83 13.51 3.82 10.90
C ASP A 83 12.79 5.06 10.34
N PHE A 84 11.51 4.96 10.00
CA PHE A 84 10.70 6.10 9.54
C PHE A 84 9.22 5.95 9.91
N LEU A 85 8.66 6.94 10.61
CA LEU A 85 7.23 6.96 10.92
C LEU A 85 6.44 7.77 9.86
N PRO A 86 5.66 7.11 8.97
CA PRO A 86 4.83 7.79 7.98
C PRO A 86 3.58 8.42 8.62
N ASP A 87 2.82 9.21 7.86
CA ASP A 87 1.53 9.77 8.28
C ASP A 87 0.45 8.67 8.39
N PHE A 88 0.55 7.66 7.53
CA PHE A 88 -0.32 6.48 7.52
C PHE A 88 0.54 5.23 7.38
N ILE A 89 0.33 4.24 8.25
CA ILE A 89 1.04 2.97 8.20
C ILE A 89 0.09 1.78 8.08
N PHE A 90 0.49 0.77 7.32
CA PHE A 90 -0.34 -0.39 7.02
C PHE A 90 0.30 -1.69 7.51
N SER A 91 -0.50 -2.58 8.11
CA SER A 91 -0.14 -3.98 8.32
C SER A 91 -1.30 -4.91 8.01
N VAL A 92 -1.07 -5.93 7.18
CA VAL A 92 -2.11 -6.91 6.82
C VAL A 92 -1.89 -8.28 7.46
N ASP A 93 -0.64 -8.61 7.81
CA ASP A 93 -0.32 -9.89 8.45
C ASP A 93 -0.46 -9.81 9.97
N GLY A 94 -0.91 -10.90 10.58
CA GLY A 94 -1.25 -10.92 12.00
C GLY A 94 -0.06 -10.78 12.94
N LYS A 95 1.12 -11.29 12.56
CA LYS A 95 2.33 -11.21 13.38
C LYS A 95 2.84 -9.77 13.43
N MET A 96 2.98 -9.11 12.28
CA MET A 96 3.36 -7.70 12.20
C MET A 96 2.32 -6.80 12.87
N SER A 97 1.03 -7.03 12.64
CA SER A 97 -0.03 -6.22 13.25
C SER A 97 0.01 -6.29 14.79
N ALA A 98 0.20 -7.49 15.34
CA ALA A 98 0.37 -7.69 16.78
C ALA A 98 1.64 -7.02 17.31
N GLN A 99 2.77 -7.14 16.59
CA GLN A 99 4.04 -6.51 16.96
C GLN A 99 3.92 -4.98 16.97
N MET A 100 3.36 -4.38 15.91
CA MET A 100 3.13 -2.93 15.83
C MET A 100 2.21 -2.42 16.95
N CYS A 101 1.23 -3.23 17.38
CA CYS A 101 0.42 -2.90 18.54
C CYS A 101 1.21 -2.97 19.86
N LEU A 102 2.10 -3.95 20.01
CA LEU A 102 3.02 -4.05 21.15
C LEU A 102 3.91 -2.81 21.24
N ASP A 103 4.44 -2.38 20.09
CA ASP A 103 5.29 -1.21 19.93
C ASP A 103 4.51 0.12 19.93
N LYS A 104 3.18 0.04 20.13
CA LYS A 104 2.26 1.20 20.21
C LYS A 104 2.32 2.10 18.97
N VAL A 105 2.56 1.55 17.79
CA VAL A 105 2.70 2.32 16.54
C VAL A 105 1.43 3.12 16.23
N GLY A 106 0.25 2.51 16.41
CA GLY A 106 -1.04 3.20 16.21
C GLY A 106 -1.35 4.32 17.21
N ARG A 107 -0.47 4.60 18.19
CA ARG A 107 -0.52 5.81 19.04
C ARG A 107 0.39 6.92 18.55
N GLN A 108 1.28 6.62 17.62
CA GLN A 108 2.28 7.53 17.08
C GLN A 108 1.89 8.01 15.68
N THR A 109 1.17 7.17 14.94
CA THR A 109 0.68 7.44 13.59
C THR A 109 -0.66 6.72 13.35
N ILE A 110 -1.36 7.06 12.26
CA ILE A 110 -2.57 6.35 11.85
C ILE A 110 -2.19 4.97 11.32
N HIS A 111 -2.63 3.93 12.04
CA HIS A 111 -2.37 2.55 11.66
C HIS A 111 -3.62 1.91 11.07
N TYR A 112 -3.54 1.54 9.79
CA TYR A 112 -4.59 0.82 9.06
C TYR A 112 -4.30 -0.69 8.97
N ALA A 113 -5.34 -1.51 9.14
CA ALA A 113 -5.28 -2.95 8.94
C ALA A 113 -6.63 -3.51 8.42
N PRO A 114 -6.68 -4.75 7.89
CA PRO A 114 -7.95 -5.38 7.53
C PRO A 114 -8.84 -5.61 8.76
N SER A 115 -10.14 -5.76 8.52
CA SER A 115 -11.15 -5.93 9.59
C SER A 115 -10.83 -7.08 10.56
N ILE A 116 -10.20 -8.15 10.07
CA ILE A 116 -9.76 -9.27 10.92
C ILE A 116 -8.75 -8.84 11.99
N GLU A 117 -7.86 -7.88 11.70
CA GLU A 117 -6.89 -7.36 12.67
C GLU A 117 -7.51 -6.26 13.55
N VAL A 118 -8.40 -5.42 12.99
CA VAL A 118 -9.16 -4.42 13.76
C VAL A 118 -9.93 -5.07 14.91
N ASN A 119 -10.54 -6.23 14.66
CA ASN A 119 -11.36 -6.97 15.62
C ASN A 119 -10.56 -7.87 16.58
N ARG A 120 -9.22 -7.94 16.45
CA ARG A 120 -8.38 -8.75 17.36
C ARG A 120 -8.10 -8.03 18.67
N LYS A 121 -7.97 -8.83 19.74
CA LYS A 121 -7.69 -8.33 21.10
C LYS A 121 -6.44 -7.45 21.19
N HIS A 122 -5.44 -7.66 20.34
CA HIS A 122 -4.21 -6.86 20.35
C HIS A 122 -4.41 -5.43 19.85
N SER A 123 -5.43 -5.18 19.02
CA SER A 123 -5.70 -3.87 18.41
C SER A 123 -5.83 -2.78 19.47
N LYS A 124 -6.55 -3.05 20.58
CA LYS A 124 -6.77 -2.11 21.71
C LYS A 124 -7.15 -0.70 21.25
N GLY A 125 -7.91 -0.59 20.16
CA GLY A 125 -8.35 0.68 19.56
C GLY A 125 -7.25 1.47 18.83
N MET A 126 -6.08 0.88 18.59
CA MET A 126 -4.96 1.51 17.88
C MET A 126 -5.03 1.32 16.36
N ILE A 127 -5.93 0.46 15.87
CA ILE A 127 -6.03 0.11 14.45
C ILE A 127 -7.32 0.65 13.85
N HIS A 128 -7.19 1.32 12.72
CA HIS A 128 -8.26 1.75 11.83
C HIS A 128 -8.48 0.73 10.69
N LEU A 129 -9.71 0.66 10.20
CA LEU A 129 -10.06 -0.18 9.05
C LEU A 129 -9.45 0.40 7.77
N ILE A 130 -8.75 -0.44 6.99
CA ILE A 130 -8.37 -0.07 5.61
C ILE A 130 -9.65 0.23 4.82
N PRO A 131 -9.80 1.43 4.24
CA PRO A 131 -11.02 1.81 3.56
C PRO A 131 -11.17 1.08 2.22
N ASP A 132 -12.37 0.58 1.93
CA ASP A 132 -12.73 -0.18 0.72
C ASP A 132 -11.73 -1.31 0.42
N ASN A 133 -11.36 -2.07 1.45
CA ASN A 133 -10.19 -2.95 1.42
C ASN A 133 -10.19 -3.97 0.24
N PRO A 134 -9.23 -3.90 -0.70
CA PRO A 134 -9.14 -4.81 -1.85
C PRO A 134 -8.46 -6.15 -1.51
N HIS A 135 -8.11 -6.37 -0.23
CA HIS A 135 -7.39 -7.53 0.30
C HIS A 135 -6.01 -7.76 -0.33
N TRP A 136 -5.29 -6.66 -0.57
CA TRP A 136 -3.94 -6.66 -1.12
C TRP A 136 -2.86 -6.65 -0.02
N ILE A 137 -1.60 -6.84 -0.43
CA ILE A 137 -0.44 -6.79 0.48
C ILE A 137 -0.26 -5.39 1.09
N SER A 138 0.35 -5.27 2.27
CA SER A 138 0.47 -3.98 2.99
C SER A 138 1.05 -2.85 2.15
N GLY A 139 2.08 -3.12 1.34
CA GLY A 139 2.64 -2.11 0.42
C GLY A 139 1.64 -1.61 -0.61
N ASN A 140 0.78 -2.47 -1.13
CA ASN A 140 -0.22 -2.08 -2.12
C ASN A 140 -1.45 -1.43 -1.49
N GLN A 141 -1.70 -1.69 -0.20
CA GLN A 141 -2.69 -0.94 0.57
C GLN A 141 -2.33 0.53 0.71
N ALA A 142 -1.04 0.86 0.79
CA ALA A 142 -0.59 2.25 0.86
C ALA A 142 -1.05 3.09 -0.35
N PHE A 143 -0.81 2.62 -1.58
CA PHE A 143 -1.26 3.35 -2.77
C PHE A 143 -2.76 3.21 -3.03
N TRP A 144 -3.39 2.11 -2.58
CA TRP A 144 -4.85 1.98 -2.60
C TRP A 144 -5.50 3.10 -1.77
N THR A 145 -5.09 3.20 -0.51
CA THR A 145 -5.65 4.16 0.44
C THR A 145 -5.27 5.59 0.10
N ALA A 146 -4.08 5.87 -0.46
CA ALA A 146 -3.77 7.18 -1.00
C ALA A 146 -4.75 7.62 -2.11
N GLY A 147 -5.18 6.68 -2.96
CA GLY A 147 -6.24 6.90 -3.95
C GLY A 147 -7.60 7.14 -3.31
N VAL A 148 -7.95 6.41 -2.24
CA VAL A 148 -9.19 6.64 -1.46
C VAL A 148 -9.19 8.04 -0.85
N HIS A 149 -8.09 8.46 -0.23
CA HIS A 149 -7.92 9.81 0.34
C HIS A 149 -7.99 10.91 -0.73
N GLY A 150 -7.91 10.58 -2.02
CA GLY A 150 -8.16 11.51 -3.11
C GLY A 150 -6.91 12.11 -3.75
N HIS A 151 -5.72 11.58 -3.47
CA HIS A 151 -4.51 12.02 -4.18
C HIS A 151 -4.59 11.72 -5.68
N LYS A 152 -4.04 12.65 -6.48
CA LYS A 152 -3.95 12.54 -7.94
C LYS A 152 -2.53 12.28 -8.44
N ASN A 153 -1.53 12.50 -7.60
CA ASN A 153 -0.12 12.22 -7.88
C ASN A 153 0.42 11.30 -6.77
N ILE A 154 0.76 10.08 -7.14
CA ILE A 154 1.24 9.05 -6.22
C ILE A 154 2.64 8.61 -6.67
N TYR A 155 3.61 8.77 -5.78
CA TYR A 155 4.99 8.34 -5.98
C TYR A 155 5.23 7.05 -5.20
N LEU A 156 5.83 6.06 -5.86
CA LEU A 156 6.10 4.73 -5.35
C LEU A 156 7.61 4.60 -5.12
N ILE A 157 8.02 4.66 -3.86
CA ILE A 157 9.41 4.65 -3.39
C ILE A 157 9.68 3.28 -2.74
N GLY A 158 10.68 2.53 -3.21
CA GLY A 158 10.93 1.17 -2.68
C GLY A 158 9.92 0.12 -3.13
N TYR A 159 9.30 0.31 -4.30
CA TYR A 159 8.34 -0.61 -4.91
C TYR A 159 8.98 -1.44 -6.02
N ASP A 160 9.57 -2.56 -5.61
CA ASP A 160 10.24 -3.46 -6.54
C ASP A 160 9.30 -4.52 -7.12
N PHE A 161 8.10 -4.68 -6.54
CA PHE A 161 6.98 -5.50 -7.04
C PHE A 161 7.24 -7.00 -7.30
N ARG A 162 8.45 -7.52 -7.06
CA ARG A 162 8.77 -8.96 -7.07
C ARG A 162 10.07 -9.22 -6.31
N GLU A 163 10.33 -10.49 -6.03
CA GLU A 163 11.66 -10.94 -5.57
C GLU A 163 12.70 -10.82 -6.69
N TYR A 164 13.95 -10.57 -6.31
CA TYR A 164 15.07 -10.50 -7.26
C TYR A 164 15.72 -11.88 -7.53
N GLY A 165 15.35 -12.91 -6.76
CA GLY A 165 15.79 -14.28 -6.96
C GLY A 165 16.43 -14.88 -5.71
N LYS A 166 16.91 -16.12 -5.84
CA LYS A 166 17.56 -16.85 -4.75
C LYS A 166 18.71 -16.03 -4.15
N ASP A 167 18.73 -15.92 -2.83
CA ASP A 167 19.76 -15.22 -2.05
C ASP A 167 19.91 -13.72 -2.36
N GLN A 168 18.88 -13.10 -2.95
CA GLN A 168 18.85 -11.66 -3.20
C GLN A 168 17.87 -10.95 -2.27
N LEU A 169 18.33 -9.87 -1.63
CA LEU A 169 17.51 -9.06 -0.73
C LEU A 169 16.41 -8.35 -1.53
N ASN A 170 15.15 -8.65 -1.22
CA ASN A 170 13.99 -7.89 -1.73
C ASN A 170 13.30 -7.05 -0.64
N ASN A 171 13.74 -7.18 0.60
CA ASN A 171 13.20 -6.41 1.70
C ASN A 171 14.35 -5.95 2.58
N ILE A 172 14.44 -4.64 2.84
CA ILE A 172 15.55 -4.11 3.65
C ILE A 172 15.47 -4.55 5.12
N TYR A 173 14.33 -5.07 5.56
CA TYR A 173 14.12 -5.63 6.90
C TYR A 173 14.15 -7.17 6.92
N GLN A 174 14.59 -7.82 5.84
CA GLN A 174 14.83 -9.26 5.82
C GLN A 174 15.70 -9.67 7.02
N GLU A 175 15.39 -10.81 7.65
CA GLU A 175 16.07 -11.34 8.86
C GLU A 175 15.85 -10.55 10.16
N THR A 176 14.88 -9.63 10.18
CA THR A 176 14.47 -8.95 11.41
C THR A 176 13.20 -9.56 12.01
N GLU A 177 12.78 -9.10 13.19
CA GLU A 177 11.53 -9.56 13.82
C GLU A 177 10.33 -9.48 12.85
N CYS A 178 9.50 -10.54 12.83
CA CYS A 178 8.39 -10.72 11.88
C CYS A 178 8.78 -10.76 10.39
N TYR A 179 10.07 -10.75 10.06
CA TYR A 179 10.64 -10.92 8.72
C TYR A 179 11.68 -12.05 8.76
N GLY A 180 11.18 -13.28 8.85
CA GLY A 180 12.03 -14.47 8.90
C GLY A 180 12.84 -14.68 7.63
N GLU A 181 13.84 -15.55 7.73
CA GLU A 181 14.76 -15.97 6.68
C GLU A 181 14.04 -16.34 5.36
N ARG A 182 14.59 -15.91 4.22
CA ARG A 182 13.99 -16.12 2.90
C ARG A 182 15.06 -16.31 1.82
N HIS A 183 15.31 -17.57 1.48
CA HIS A 183 16.25 -17.99 0.43
C HIS A 183 15.56 -18.63 -0.78
N ALA A 184 14.22 -18.51 -0.87
CA ALA A 184 13.46 -19.08 -1.98
C ALA A 184 13.59 -18.23 -3.25
N ASP A 185 13.48 -18.87 -4.42
CA ASP A 185 13.50 -18.25 -5.74
C ASP A 185 12.09 -17.88 -6.25
N THR A 186 11.07 -17.97 -5.40
CA THR A 186 9.68 -17.74 -5.78
C THR A 186 9.46 -16.30 -6.23
N ILE A 187 9.01 -16.11 -7.46
CA ILE A 187 8.62 -14.82 -8.01
C ILE A 187 7.15 -14.54 -7.68
N PHE A 188 6.88 -13.43 -7.01
CA PHE A 188 5.53 -13.04 -6.57
C PHE A 188 4.88 -12.05 -7.55
N ASP A 189 4.43 -12.55 -8.70
CA ASP A 189 3.81 -11.71 -9.75
C ASP A 189 2.50 -11.02 -9.32
N GLY A 190 1.87 -11.50 -8.24
CA GLY A 190 0.63 -10.95 -7.70
C GLY A 190 0.75 -9.49 -7.27
N TRP A 191 1.92 -9.05 -6.80
CA TRP A 191 2.11 -7.68 -6.31
C TRP A 191 2.10 -6.68 -7.46
N LEU A 192 2.83 -6.98 -8.54
CA LEU A 192 2.80 -6.19 -9.76
C LEU A 192 1.41 -6.20 -10.37
N LYS A 193 0.75 -7.37 -10.44
CA LYS A 193 -0.61 -7.47 -10.99
C LYS A 193 -1.59 -6.51 -10.28
N GLN A 194 -1.57 -6.46 -8.95
CA GLN A 194 -2.42 -5.54 -8.17
C GLN A 194 -2.17 -4.08 -8.54
N PHE A 195 -0.91 -3.69 -8.75
CA PHE A 195 -0.59 -2.35 -9.22
C PHE A 195 -1.10 -2.10 -10.66
N ARG A 196 -0.97 -3.07 -11.57
CA ARG A 196 -1.54 -2.97 -12.92
C ARG A 196 -3.06 -2.83 -12.92
N ASP A 197 -3.73 -3.55 -12.02
CA ASP A 197 -5.18 -3.44 -11.82
C ASP A 197 -5.52 -2.03 -11.30
N MET A 198 -4.74 -1.48 -10.36
CA MET A 198 -4.91 -0.13 -9.82
C MET A 198 -4.83 0.96 -10.91
N LEU A 199 -3.90 0.84 -11.86
CA LEU A 199 -3.79 1.80 -12.98
C LEU A 199 -5.12 1.91 -13.76
N LYS A 200 -5.79 0.77 -13.97
CA LYS A 200 -7.08 0.66 -14.67
C LYS A 200 -8.26 1.09 -13.82
N MET A 201 -8.23 0.76 -12.52
CA MET A 201 -9.25 1.17 -11.57
C MET A 201 -9.27 2.68 -11.33
N ARG A 202 -8.11 3.36 -11.44
CA ARG A 202 -8.00 4.80 -11.19
C ARG A 202 -7.23 5.51 -12.31
N PRO A 203 -7.80 5.59 -13.53
CA PRO A 203 -7.12 6.18 -14.68
C PRO A 203 -6.87 7.69 -14.52
N TYR A 204 -7.54 8.35 -13.57
CA TYR A 204 -7.38 9.77 -13.23
C TYR A 204 -6.27 10.06 -12.20
N VAL A 205 -5.48 9.06 -11.81
CA VAL A 205 -4.35 9.20 -10.89
C VAL A 205 -3.06 8.94 -11.65
N ASN A 206 -2.07 9.82 -11.49
CA ASN A 206 -0.73 9.68 -12.02
C ASN A 206 0.14 8.90 -11.01
N TYR A 207 0.70 7.79 -11.46
CA TYR A 207 1.61 6.96 -10.67
C TYR A 207 3.04 7.10 -11.17
N THR A 208 3.98 7.38 -10.28
CA THR A 208 5.40 7.50 -10.63
C THR A 208 6.22 6.54 -9.77
N VAL A 209 6.82 5.53 -10.39
CA VAL A 209 7.78 4.64 -9.72
C VAL A 209 9.13 5.34 -9.67
N VAL A 210 9.75 5.37 -8.49
CA VAL A 210 11.08 5.97 -8.30
C VAL A 210 12.12 4.85 -8.19
N HIS A 211 12.98 4.72 -9.19
CA HIS A 211 13.94 3.62 -9.28
C HIS A 211 15.12 3.99 -10.19
N ASP A 212 16.36 3.90 -9.70
CA ASP A 212 17.57 4.29 -10.47
C ASP A 212 17.96 3.28 -11.54
N ASN A 213 17.77 1.99 -11.27
CA ASN A 213 18.10 0.90 -12.21
C ASN A 213 16.92 -0.10 -12.35
N PRO A 214 15.78 0.32 -12.94
CA PRO A 214 14.58 -0.49 -12.94
C PRO A 214 14.79 -1.77 -13.76
N PRO A 215 14.51 -2.96 -13.20
CA PRO A 215 14.50 -4.18 -13.98
C PRO A 215 13.42 -4.17 -15.07
N ASP A 216 13.63 -4.91 -16.15
CA ASP A 216 12.86 -4.83 -17.40
C ASP A 216 11.34 -4.80 -17.25
N TYR A 217 10.77 -5.63 -16.37
CA TYR A 217 9.32 -5.70 -16.18
C TYR A 217 8.70 -4.40 -15.68
N LEU A 218 9.47 -3.55 -14.97
CA LEU A 218 8.98 -2.24 -14.55
C LEU A 218 8.84 -1.29 -15.74
N ASN A 219 9.54 -1.50 -16.84
CA ASN A 219 9.33 -0.74 -18.08
C ASN A 219 8.01 -1.11 -18.79
N TYR A 220 7.30 -2.15 -18.30
CA TYR A 220 6.05 -2.64 -18.87
C TYR A 220 4.93 -2.64 -17.81
N LEU A 221 4.71 -1.52 -17.13
CA LEU A 221 3.64 -1.38 -16.14
C LEU A 221 2.26 -1.55 -16.77
N GLN A 222 2.06 -1.07 -17.99
CA GLN A 222 0.77 -1.14 -18.67
C GLN A 222 0.78 -2.22 -19.74
N THR A 223 0.06 -3.31 -19.49
CA THR A 223 -0.04 -4.45 -20.42
C THR A 223 -1.45 -4.53 -21.00
N GLY A 224 -1.53 -4.46 -22.34
CA GLY A 224 -2.80 -4.57 -23.09
C GLY A 224 -3.67 -3.31 -23.10
N THR A 225 -3.21 -2.21 -22.52
CA THR A 225 -3.84 -0.89 -22.54
C THR A 225 -2.74 0.14 -22.25
N ASP A 226 -2.81 1.32 -22.83
CA ASP A 226 -1.99 2.47 -22.44
C ASP A 226 -2.90 3.63 -22.04
N LEU A 227 -2.88 3.95 -20.76
CA LEU A 227 -3.65 5.00 -20.10
C LEU A 227 -2.79 6.27 -19.91
N GLY A 228 -1.48 6.22 -20.18
CA GLY A 228 -0.57 7.35 -19.97
C GLY A 228 -0.42 7.81 -18.51
N ASN A 229 -0.98 7.07 -17.55
CA ASN A 229 -1.06 7.48 -16.14
C ASN A 229 0.02 6.84 -15.25
N SER A 230 1.05 6.23 -15.84
CA SER A 230 2.19 5.69 -15.09
C SER A 230 3.52 5.96 -15.79
N LYS A 231 4.56 6.19 -14.99
CA LYS A 231 5.94 6.35 -15.47
C LYS A 231 6.96 5.92 -14.42
N ILE A 232 8.22 5.82 -14.83
CA ILE A 232 9.37 5.61 -13.95
C ILE A 232 10.26 6.86 -14.03
N ILE A 233 10.83 7.27 -12.90
CA ILE A 233 11.89 8.28 -12.83
C ILE A 233 13.02 7.79 -11.91
N SER A 234 14.22 8.33 -12.10
CA SER A 234 15.34 8.14 -11.17
C SER A 234 15.13 8.92 -9.87
N TYR A 235 15.90 8.58 -8.82
CA TYR A 235 15.92 9.39 -7.59
C TYR A 235 16.46 10.80 -7.85
N ALA A 236 17.40 10.96 -8.78
CA ALA A 236 17.92 12.28 -9.19
C ALA A 236 16.83 13.17 -9.81
N GLU A 237 15.93 12.61 -10.60
CA GLU A 237 14.75 13.33 -11.11
C GLU A 237 13.72 13.56 -10.01
N PHE A 238 13.54 12.60 -9.11
CA PHE A 238 12.59 12.72 -8.00
C PHE A 238 12.98 13.82 -7.01
N GLU A 239 14.26 14.02 -6.71
CA GLU A 239 14.73 15.12 -5.86
C GLU A 239 14.28 16.49 -6.41
N LYS A 240 14.26 16.66 -7.74
CA LYS A 240 13.78 17.89 -8.39
C LYS A 240 12.27 18.12 -8.17
N VAL A 241 11.49 17.04 -7.99
CA VAL A 241 10.07 17.11 -7.64
C VAL A 241 9.89 17.62 -6.20
N LEU A 242 10.81 17.29 -5.29
CA LEU A 242 10.76 17.70 -3.88
C LEU A 242 11.20 19.14 -3.65
N THR A 243 11.93 19.74 -4.59
CA THR A 243 12.38 21.13 -4.54
C THR A 243 11.83 21.97 -5.70
N PRO A 244 10.51 22.22 -5.79
CA PRO A 244 9.97 23.08 -6.83
C PRO A 244 10.36 24.54 -6.54
N GLY A 245 11.46 25.03 -7.13
CA GLY A 245 11.89 26.43 -6.97
C GLY A 245 13.35 26.80 -7.28
N GLN A 246 14.14 25.98 -7.99
CA GLN A 246 15.46 26.38 -8.48
C GLN A 246 15.59 26.15 -10.00
N ALA A 247 14.71 26.81 -10.75
CA ALA A 247 14.85 27.05 -12.18
C ALA A 247 14.61 28.54 -12.44
#